data_AF-A0A6I3LZ75-F1
#
_entry.id   AF-A0A6I3LZ75-F1
#
_cell.length_a   1.000
_cell.length_b   1.000
_cell.length_c   1.000
_cell.angle_alpha   90.00
_cell.angle_beta   90.00
_cell.angle_gamma   90.00
#
_symmetry.space_group_name_H-M   'P 1'
#
loop_
_entity.id
_entity.type
_entity.pdbx_description
1 polymer ?
#
loop_
_entity_poly.entity_id
_entity_poly.type
_entity_poly.pdbx_seq_one_letter_code
_entity_poly.pdbx_strand_id
1 'polypeptide(L)'
;MKKIVVLFIVFCLLISCKRKEPNFSEEMIETLADRGEIKNDTAALLPMPILFSDVYLKTNHDEIFMTTENGLYASYKLFYSKKYKSFKIFLETFLNEDFVFDENSRLIIEKKFKLNKKIQKEYVQLGFEKFLKKYSEPSYKKGEFELKKAIIGSDEYSTISYILYLNRYDISFDDIHVRSTIIKREDSFK
;
A
#
# COMPACT_ATOMS: atom_id res chain seq x y z
N MET A 1 -25.44 27.47 32.87
CA MET A 1 -24.28 27.67 31.96
C MET A 1 -23.31 26.49 31.95
N LYS A 2 -22.82 25.98 33.10
CA LYS A 2 -21.88 24.84 33.14
C LYS A 2 -22.36 23.58 32.39
N LYS A 3 -23.66 23.25 32.47
CA LYS A 3 -24.25 22.09 31.77
C LYS A 3 -24.24 22.22 30.23
N ILE A 4 -24.35 23.45 29.71
CA ILE A 4 -24.35 23.73 28.26
C ILE A 4 -22.92 23.66 27.72
N VAL A 5 -21.94 24.14 28.49
CA VAL A 5 -20.51 24.06 28.12
C VAL A 5 -20.04 22.60 28.08
N VAL A 6 -20.45 21.76 29.03
CA VAL A 6 -20.14 20.32 29.02
C VAL A 6 -20.77 19.62 27.82
N LEU A 7 -22.01 19.97 27.45
CA LEU A 7 -22.68 19.40 26.27
C LEU A 7 -21.95 19.74 24.97
N PHE A 8 -21.47 20.99 24.83
CA PHE A 8 -20.67 21.41 23.67
C PHE A 8 -19.31 20.71 23.60
N ILE A 9 -18.64 20.50 24.73
CA ILE A 9 -17.36 19.77 24.79
C ILE A 9 -17.54 18.30 24.36
N VAL A 10 -18.61 17.65 24.83
CA VAL A 10 -18.94 16.27 24.43
C VAL A 10 -19.28 16.19 22.94
N PHE A 11 -20.01 17.16 22.39
CA PHE A 11 -20.34 17.19 20.96
C PHE A 11 -19.09 17.38 20.09
N CYS A 12 -18.14 18.23 20.50
CA CYS A 12 -16.85 18.40 19.82
C CYS A 12 -16.00 17.12 19.83
N LEU A 13 -16.07 16.31 20.90
CA LEU A 13 -15.36 15.02 20.97
C LEU A 13 -15.97 13.98 20.03
N LEU A 14 -17.28 14.01 19.79
CA LEU A 14 -17.96 13.08 18.88
C LEU A 14 -17.70 13.38 17.40
N ILE A 15 -17.51 14.66 17.02
CA ILE A 15 -17.20 15.06 15.64
C ILE A 15 -15.71 14.82 15.31
N SER A 16 -14.84 14.63 16.33
CA SER A 16 -13.40 14.43 16.13
C SER A 16 -13.01 13.00 15.70
N CYS A 17 -13.98 12.11 15.48
CA CYS A 17 -13.75 10.89 14.70
C CYS A 17 -13.52 11.27 13.23
N LYS A 18 -12.34 11.81 12.91
CA LYS A 18 -11.85 11.92 11.54
C LYS A 18 -11.82 10.51 10.97
N ARG A 19 -12.74 10.21 10.05
CA ARG A 19 -12.66 8.98 9.25
C ARG A 19 -11.30 9.00 8.57
N LYS A 20 -10.46 8.03 8.90
CA LYS A 20 -9.17 7.84 8.24
C LYS A 20 -9.47 7.66 6.76
N GLU A 21 -8.82 8.49 5.95
CA GLU A 21 -8.94 8.37 4.50
C GLU A 21 -8.37 7.01 4.09
N PRO A 22 -9.08 6.25 3.22
CA PRO A 22 -8.62 4.92 2.84
C PRO A 22 -7.27 5.00 2.11
N ASN A 23 -6.54 3.88 2.13
CA ASN A 23 -5.23 3.78 1.49
C ASN A 23 -5.34 3.63 -0.04
N PHE A 24 -6.45 3.05 -0.50
CA PHE A 24 -6.89 2.86 -1.87
C PHE A 24 -8.34 3.37 -2.01
N SER A 25 -8.64 4.09 -3.08
CA SER A 25 -10.02 4.51 -3.36
C SER A 25 -10.90 3.30 -3.73
N GLU A 26 -12.21 3.47 -3.70
CA GLU A 26 -13.14 2.42 -4.16
C GLU A 26 -12.85 2.02 -5.61
N GLU A 27 -12.64 3.00 -6.50
CA GLU A 27 -12.28 2.77 -7.90
C GLU A 27 -11.00 1.95 -8.03
N MET A 28 -9.94 2.27 -7.27
CA MET A 28 -8.71 1.48 -7.27
C MET A 28 -8.96 0.04 -6.85
N ILE A 29 -9.76 -0.17 -5.81
CA ILE A 29 -10.10 -1.51 -5.35
C ILE A 29 -10.91 -2.26 -6.41
N GLU A 30 -11.81 -1.58 -7.13
CA GLU A 30 -12.53 -2.18 -8.25
C GLU A 30 -11.58 -2.59 -9.38
N THR A 31 -10.63 -1.73 -9.74
CA THR A 31 -9.63 -2.06 -10.75
C THR A 31 -8.74 -3.23 -10.32
N LEU A 32 -8.29 -3.27 -9.06
CA LEU A 32 -7.50 -4.41 -8.53
C LEU A 32 -8.34 -5.69 -8.45
N ALA A 33 -9.63 -5.59 -8.17
CA ALA A 33 -10.53 -6.73 -8.07
C ALA A 33 -10.93 -7.30 -9.43
N ASP A 34 -10.80 -6.52 -10.51
CA ASP A 34 -11.11 -6.96 -11.87
C ASP A 34 -9.99 -7.86 -12.40
N ARG A 35 -10.24 -9.17 -12.33
CA ARG A 35 -9.30 -10.21 -12.79
C ARG A 35 -9.56 -10.64 -14.23
N GLY A 36 -10.41 -9.91 -14.98
CA GLY A 36 -10.81 -10.30 -16.33
C GLY A 36 -11.51 -11.66 -16.39
N GLU A 37 -12.10 -12.12 -15.27
CA GLU A 37 -12.86 -13.37 -15.23
C GLU A 37 -14.08 -13.22 -16.14
N ILE A 38 -14.16 -14.05 -17.17
CA ILE A 38 -15.18 -14.00 -18.23
C ILE A 38 -16.57 -14.10 -17.60
N LYS A 39 -17.29 -12.98 -17.53
CA LYS A 39 -18.73 -12.95 -17.30
C LYS A 39 -19.40 -13.08 -18.66
N ASN A 40 -19.68 -14.32 -19.06
CA ASN A 40 -20.37 -14.73 -20.30
C ASN A 40 -19.50 -14.70 -21.57
N ASP A 41 -19.75 -15.66 -22.47
CA ASP A 41 -19.01 -16.14 -23.67
C ASP A 41 -18.52 -15.11 -24.72
N THR A 42 -18.45 -13.83 -24.40
CA THR A 42 -17.75 -12.83 -25.19
C THR A 42 -16.36 -12.60 -24.61
N ALA A 43 -15.34 -13.03 -25.37
CA ALA A 43 -13.93 -12.83 -25.06
C ALA A 43 -13.59 -11.35 -24.87
N ALA A 44 -13.72 -10.86 -23.64
CA ALA A 44 -13.13 -9.60 -23.22
C ALA A 44 -11.74 -9.93 -22.65
N LEU A 45 -10.72 -9.90 -23.51
CA LEU A 45 -9.33 -9.75 -23.06
C LEU A 45 -9.18 -8.32 -22.54
N LEU A 46 -9.48 -8.14 -21.25
CA LEU A 46 -9.15 -6.92 -20.53
C LEU A 46 -7.67 -6.96 -20.07
N PRO A 47 -7.04 -5.78 -19.96
CA PRO A 47 -5.60 -5.64 -19.99
C PRO A 47 -4.95 -6.35 -18.80
N MET A 48 -3.74 -6.85 -19.08
CA MET A 48 -2.77 -7.40 -18.14
C MET A 48 -2.93 -6.78 -16.73
N PRO A 49 -2.99 -7.59 -15.64
CA PRO A 49 -3.13 -7.05 -14.29
C PRO A 49 -2.09 -5.97 -14.09
N ILE A 50 -2.51 -4.82 -13.56
CA ILE A 50 -1.67 -3.65 -13.28
C ILE A 50 -0.37 -4.17 -12.67
N LEU A 51 0.66 -4.28 -13.50
CA LEU A 51 1.96 -4.69 -13.01
C LEU A 51 2.42 -3.56 -12.08
N PHE A 52 3.08 -3.95 -10.99
CA PHE A 52 3.94 -3.08 -10.19
C PHE A 52 3.33 -2.31 -9.01
N SER A 53 2.61 -2.98 -8.12
CA SER A 53 2.65 -2.53 -6.72
C SER A 53 2.86 -3.67 -5.74
N ASP A 54 3.99 -3.62 -5.04
CA ASP A 54 4.15 -4.32 -3.78
C ASP A 54 3.09 -3.78 -2.81
N VAL A 55 2.34 -4.68 -2.20
CA VAL A 55 1.46 -4.39 -1.09
C VAL A 55 2.18 -4.70 0.21
N TYR A 56 2.07 -3.79 1.17
CA TYR A 56 2.69 -3.91 2.46
C TYR A 56 1.66 -4.06 3.56
N LEU A 57 1.84 -5.08 4.40
CA LEU A 57 0.90 -5.48 5.44
C LEU A 57 1.62 -5.48 6.78
N LYS A 58 1.01 -4.85 7.79
CA LYS A 58 1.53 -4.84 9.16
C LYS A 58 1.22 -6.17 9.85
N THR A 59 2.14 -6.59 10.72
CA THR A 59 1.98 -7.77 11.57
C THR A 59 2.07 -7.40 13.03
N ASN A 60 1.64 -8.31 13.91
CA ASN A 60 1.77 -8.16 15.37
C ASN A 60 3.21 -8.20 15.90
N HIS A 61 4.22 -8.50 15.07
CA HIS A 61 5.58 -8.85 15.51
C HIS A 61 6.67 -7.84 15.08
N ASP A 62 6.33 -6.56 14.92
CA ASP A 62 7.23 -5.51 14.38
C ASP A 62 7.81 -5.83 12.98
N GLU A 63 7.19 -6.77 12.27
CA GLU A 63 7.55 -7.15 10.90
C GLU A 63 6.52 -6.63 9.90
N ILE A 64 7.00 -6.34 8.70
CA ILE A 64 6.19 -5.98 7.55
C ILE A 64 6.23 -7.14 6.55
N PHE A 65 5.07 -7.55 6.08
CA PHE A 65 4.94 -8.49 4.98
C PHE A 65 4.79 -7.71 3.68
N MET A 66 5.51 -8.16 2.67
CA MET A 66 5.46 -7.64 1.32
C MET A 66 4.99 -8.76 0.40
N THR A 67 4.01 -8.45 -0.42
CA THR A 67 3.46 -9.37 -1.43
C THR A 67 2.99 -8.56 -2.63
N THR A 68 2.60 -9.25 -3.69
CA THR A 68 2.01 -8.64 -4.87
C THR A 68 0.48 -8.75 -4.84
N GLU A 69 -0.20 -8.00 -5.70
CA GLU A 69 -1.65 -8.16 -5.93
C GLU A 69 -2.00 -9.61 -6.33
N ASN A 70 -1.16 -10.26 -7.14
CA ASN A 70 -1.28 -11.68 -7.45
C ASN A 70 -1.12 -12.58 -6.21
N GLY A 71 -0.16 -12.28 -5.34
CA GLY A 71 0.00 -12.96 -4.06
C GLY A 71 -1.24 -12.83 -3.16
N LEU A 72 -1.87 -11.65 -3.13
CA LEU A 72 -3.15 -11.44 -2.44
C LEU A 72 -4.29 -12.25 -3.04
N TYR A 73 -4.43 -12.27 -4.36
CA TYR A 73 -5.46 -13.06 -5.03
C TYR A 73 -5.29 -14.55 -4.76
N ALA A 74 -4.06 -15.07 -4.88
CA ALA A 74 -3.77 -16.47 -4.60
C ALA A 74 -4.07 -16.80 -3.12
N SER A 75 -3.71 -15.91 -2.19
CA SER A 75 -4.07 -16.03 -0.77
C SER A 75 -5.57 -16.08 -0.55
N TYR A 76 -6.33 -15.20 -1.23
CA TYR A 76 -7.77 -15.18 -1.17
C TYR A 76 -8.37 -16.53 -1.60
N LYS A 77 -7.98 -17.03 -2.78
CA LYS A 77 -8.52 -18.28 -3.32
C LYS A 77 -8.28 -19.46 -2.39
N LEU A 78 -7.07 -19.59 -1.85
CA LEU A 78 -6.67 -20.73 -1.03
C LEU A 78 -7.20 -20.69 0.40
N PHE A 79 -7.21 -19.51 1.04
CA PHE A 79 -7.41 -19.41 2.48
C PHE A 79 -8.66 -18.64 2.89
N TYR A 80 -9.17 -17.75 2.04
CA TYR A 80 -10.18 -16.76 2.46
C TYR A 80 -11.48 -16.77 1.64
N SER A 81 -11.54 -17.52 0.54
CA SER A 81 -12.71 -17.60 -0.34
C SER A 81 -14.00 -18.10 0.34
N LYS A 82 -13.88 -18.80 1.47
CA LYS A 82 -15.02 -19.20 2.32
C LYS A 82 -15.47 -18.10 3.29
N LYS A 83 -14.55 -17.21 3.69
CA LYS A 83 -14.79 -16.14 4.67
C LYS A 83 -15.27 -14.85 4.00
N TYR A 84 -14.69 -14.50 2.86
CA TYR A 84 -15.02 -13.30 2.11
C TYR A 84 -15.80 -13.67 0.86
N LYS A 85 -16.91 -12.96 0.64
CA LYS A 85 -17.86 -13.26 -0.44
C LYS A 85 -17.31 -13.00 -1.84
N SER A 86 -16.32 -12.11 -1.94
CA SER A 86 -15.64 -11.76 -3.18
C SER A 86 -14.22 -11.29 -2.90
N PHE A 87 -13.39 -11.28 -3.95
CA PHE A 87 -12.04 -10.72 -3.87
C PHE A 87 -12.06 -9.20 -3.62
N LYS A 88 -13.04 -8.46 -4.16
CA LYS A 88 -13.24 -7.03 -3.86
C LYS A 88 -13.36 -6.79 -2.35
N ILE A 89 -14.26 -7.51 -1.67
CA ILE A 89 -14.46 -7.36 -0.21
C ILE A 89 -13.19 -7.76 0.55
N PHE A 90 -12.48 -8.80 0.09
CA PHE A 90 -11.19 -9.15 0.64
C PHE A 90 -10.17 -7.99 0.50
N LEU A 91 -10.04 -7.39 -0.67
CA LEU A 91 -9.12 -6.25 -0.87
C LEU A 91 -9.51 -5.04 -0.02
N GLU A 92 -10.80 -4.69 0.08
CA GLU A 92 -11.27 -3.60 0.93
C GLU A 92 -10.82 -3.80 2.39
N THR A 93 -11.04 -5.00 2.94
CA THR A 93 -10.63 -5.30 4.31
C THR A 93 -9.11 -5.29 4.46
N PHE A 94 -8.36 -5.85 3.51
CA PHE A 94 -6.92 -6.04 3.70
C PHE A 94 -6.08 -4.81 3.35
N LEU A 95 -6.55 -3.94 2.46
CA LEU A 95 -5.80 -2.79 1.99
C LEU A 95 -6.21 -1.47 2.66
N ASN A 96 -7.47 -1.35 3.08
CA ASN A 96 -8.02 -0.11 3.60
C ASN A 96 -8.35 -0.13 5.09
N GLU A 97 -8.61 -1.30 5.67
CA GLU A 97 -8.74 -1.42 7.12
C GLU A 97 -7.34 -1.58 7.75
N ASP A 98 -7.19 -1.18 9.01
CA ASP A 98 -5.96 -1.42 9.80
C ASP A 98 -5.87 -2.91 10.20
N PHE A 99 -6.01 -3.79 9.21
CA PHE A 99 -5.93 -5.22 9.37
C PHE A 99 -4.51 -5.60 9.78
N VAL A 100 -4.38 -6.25 10.93
CA VAL A 100 -3.10 -6.72 11.43
C VAL A 100 -3.01 -8.22 11.26
N PHE A 101 -1.98 -8.66 10.55
CA PHE A 101 -1.71 -10.09 10.38
C PHE A 101 -1.19 -10.69 11.68
N ASP A 102 -1.89 -11.71 12.14
CA ASP A 102 -1.46 -12.58 13.22
C ASP A 102 -0.93 -13.92 12.68
N GLU A 103 -0.50 -14.80 13.58
CA GLU A 103 0.01 -16.13 13.27
C GLU A 103 -1.00 -17.06 12.59
N ASN A 104 -2.29 -16.77 12.71
CA ASN A 104 -3.37 -17.55 12.10
C ASN A 104 -3.70 -17.07 10.68
N SER A 105 -3.25 -15.86 10.33
CA SER A 105 -3.50 -15.25 9.04
C SER A 105 -2.53 -15.80 8.00
N ARG A 106 -3.06 -16.59 7.05
CA ARG A 106 -2.28 -17.25 6.00
C ARG A 106 -2.21 -16.39 4.75
N LEU A 107 -1.01 -16.13 4.25
CA LEU A 107 -0.78 -15.50 2.96
C LEU A 107 0.25 -16.30 2.18
N ILE A 108 0.14 -16.23 0.85
CA ILE A 108 1.27 -16.45 -0.04
C ILE A 108 2.13 -15.18 0.04
N ILE A 109 3.20 -15.27 0.82
CA ILE A 109 4.12 -14.16 1.10
C ILE A 109 5.38 -14.35 0.27
N GLU A 110 5.81 -13.28 -0.39
CA GLU A 110 7.07 -13.26 -1.13
C GLU A 110 8.24 -12.79 -0.26
N LYS A 111 8.00 -11.85 0.68
CA LYS A 111 9.06 -11.34 1.55
C LYS A 111 8.56 -10.84 2.92
N LYS A 112 9.37 -11.05 3.95
CA LYS A 112 9.23 -10.45 5.29
C LYS A 112 10.45 -9.57 5.58
N PHE A 113 10.24 -8.43 6.24
CA PHE A 113 11.35 -7.59 6.67
C PHE A 113 11.01 -6.80 7.93
N LYS A 114 12.05 -6.38 8.67
CA LYS A 114 11.95 -5.47 9.80
C LYS A 114 12.31 -4.07 9.36
N LEU A 115 11.64 -3.07 9.92
CA LEU A 115 11.91 -1.68 9.59
C LEU A 115 13.30 -1.25 10.09
N ASN A 116 14.09 -0.68 9.20
CA ASN A 116 15.40 -0.13 9.52
C ASN A 116 15.24 1.09 10.44
N LYS A 117 15.77 1.00 11.67
CA LYS A 117 15.61 2.04 12.71
C LYS A 117 16.24 3.38 12.33
N LYS A 118 17.30 3.39 11.52
CA LYS A 118 17.95 4.62 11.05
C LYS A 118 17.02 5.37 10.09
N ILE A 119 16.48 4.66 9.09
CA ILE A 119 15.53 5.23 8.11
C ILE A 119 14.25 5.73 8.80
N GLN A 120 13.72 4.97 9.77
CA GLN A 120 12.55 5.41 10.54
C GLN A 120 12.79 6.72 11.29
N LYS A 121 13.90 6.81 12.04
CA LYS A 121 14.27 8.03 12.79
C LYS A 121 14.44 9.21 11.84
N GLU A 122 15.05 8.97 10.70
CA GLU A 122 15.28 10.00 9.70
C GLU A 122 13.97 10.52 9.09
N TYR A 123 13.03 9.64 8.75
CA TYR A 123 11.70 10.05 8.28
C TYR A 123 10.97 10.91 9.30
N VAL A 124 10.99 10.53 10.58
CA VAL A 124 10.38 11.31 11.68
C VAL A 124 11.01 12.69 11.79
N GLN A 125 12.32 12.82 11.59
CA GLN A 125 13.03 14.11 11.69
C GLN A 125 12.83 15.01 10.46
N LEU A 126 12.80 14.43 9.26
CA LEU A 126 12.76 15.18 8.01
C LEU A 126 11.33 15.55 7.58
N GLY A 127 10.36 14.68 7.86
CA GLY A 127 9.06 14.71 7.20
C GLY A 127 9.11 14.21 5.76
N PHE A 128 7.94 13.95 5.17
CA PHE A 128 7.83 13.25 3.89
C PHE A 128 8.51 13.97 2.72
N GLU A 129 8.28 15.27 2.52
CA GLU A 129 8.83 16.00 1.36
C GLU A 129 10.37 15.97 1.31
N LYS A 130 11.02 16.20 2.46
CA LYS A 130 12.48 16.17 2.57
C LYS A 130 13.01 14.75 2.46
N PHE A 131 12.29 13.77 3.00
CA PHE A 131 12.62 12.35 2.88
C PHE A 131 12.57 11.92 1.40
N LEU A 132 11.49 12.22 0.69
CA LEU A 132 11.32 11.93 -0.73
C LEU A 132 12.48 12.54 -1.53
N LYS A 133 12.74 13.85 -1.37
CA LYS A 133 13.83 14.54 -2.07
C LYS A 133 15.22 13.94 -1.81
N LYS A 134 15.44 13.37 -0.61
CA LYS A 134 16.72 12.75 -0.27
C LYS A 134 16.92 11.43 -1.00
N TYR A 135 15.88 10.59 -1.04
CA TYR A 135 15.95 9.24 -1.60
C TYR A 135 15.52 9.14 -3.06
N SER A 136 15.08 10.24 -3.67
CA SER A 136 14.74 10.29 -5.07
C SER A 136 15.73 11.11 -5.90
N GLU A 137 15.74 10.81 -7.20
CA GLU A 137 16.36 11.62 -8.23
C GLU A 137 15.44 11.74 -9.45
N PRO A 138 15.58 12.79 -10.27
CA PRO A 138 14.80 12.89 -11.51
C PRO A 138 15.06 11.67 -12.40
N SER A 139 13.99 11.07 -12.92
CA SER A 139 14.12 10.03 -13.94
C SER A 139 14.48 10.65 -15.30
N TYR A 140 14.79 9.80 -16.27
CA TYR A 140 14.94 10.19 -17.68
C TYR A 140 13.62 10.71 -18.31
N LYS A 141 12.47 10.26 -17.81
CA LYS A 141 11.14 10.77 -18.20
C LYS A 141 10.80 12.01 -17.40
N LYS A 142 10.33 13.04 -18.11
CA LYS A 142 9.97 14.33 -17.53
C LYS A 142 8.82 14.17 -16.53
N GLY A 143 9.07 14.56 -15.28
CA GLY A 143 8.06 14.54 -14.22
C GLY A 143 8.02 13.26 -13.38
N GLU A 144 8.82 12.26 -13.73
CA GLU A 144 8.98 11.02 -12.95
C GLU A 144 10.23 11.09 -12.07
N PHE A 145 10.18 10.38 -10.94
CA PHE A 145 11.30 10.24 -10.01
C PHE A 145 11.72 8.78 -9.94
N GLU A 146 13.01 8.53 -9.72
CA GLU A 146 13.56 7.21 -9.44
C GLU A 146 14.15 7.18 -8.03
N LEU A 147 14.18 6.01 -7.40
CA LEU A 147 14.94 5.82 -6.18
C LEU A 147 16.43 5.94 -6.48
N LYS A 148 17.12 6.78 -5.71
CA LYS A 148 18.58 6.96 -5.78
C LYS A 148 19.30 5.75 -5.18
N LYS A 149 19.31 4.62 -5.90
CA LYS A 149 19.87 3.34 -5.42
C LYS A 149 21.33 3.44 -4.96
N ALA A 150 22.11 4.34 -5.54
CA ALA A 150 23.52 4.54 -5.20
C ALA A 150 23.76 4.90 -3.72
N ILE A 151 22.77 5.47 -3.02
CA ILE A 151 22.89 5.85 -1.61
C ILE A 151 22.06 4.97 -0.67
N ILE A 152 21.36 3.96 -1.20
CA ILE A 152 20.41 3.13 -0.46
C ILE A 152 21.05 1.77 -0.17
N GLY A 153 21.21 1.44 1.11
CA GLY A 153 21.60 0.09 1.52
C GLY A 153 20.53 -0.96 1.21
N SER A 154 20.94 -2.22 1.03
CA SER A 154 20.02 -3.32 0.72
C SER A 154 18.96 -3.55 1.81
N ASP A 155 19.31 -3.29 3.06
CA ASP A 155 18.42 -3.38 4.23
C ASP A 155 17.58 -2.10 4.44
N GLU A 156 18.00 -0.98 3.85
CA GLU A 156 17.27 0.29 3.88
C GLU A 156 16.15 0.33 2.82
N TYR A 157 16.37 -0.29 1.66
CA TYR A 157 15.47 -0.26 0.50
C TYR A 157 14.03 -0.62 0.87
N SER A 158 13.80 -1.75 1.56
CA SER A 158 12.45 -2.19 1.93
C SER A 158 11.76 -1.22 2.90
N THR A 159 12.52 -0.54 3.77
CA THR A 159 11.97 0.45 4.69
C THR A 159 11.60 1.75 3.97
N ILE A 160 12.46 2.21 3.04
CA ILE A 160 12.17 3.38 2.20
C ILE A 160 10.95 3.13 1.34
N SER A 161 10.87 1.96 0.71
CA SER A 161 9.74 1.54 -0.12
C SER A 161 8.43 1.51 0.66
N TYR A 162 8.47 0.97 1.88
CA TYR A 162 7.32 0.98 2.78
C TYR A 162 6.88 2.39 3.19
N ILE A 163 7.82 3.30 3.47
CA ILE A 163 7.49 4.69 3.80
C ILE A 163 6.85 5.38 2.59
N LEU A 164 7.36 5.18 1.38
CA LEU A 164 6.72 5.69 0.15
C LEU A 164 5.29 5.15 0.03
N TYR A 165 5.11 3.84 0.22
CA TYR A 165 3.79 3.18 0.19
C TYR A 165 2.80 3.80 1.18
N LEU A 166 3.21 4.05 2.43
CA LEU A 166 2.37 4.70 3.44
C LEU A 166 1.96 6.13 3.06
N ASN A 167 2.75 6.80 2.23
CA ASN A 167 2.49 8.15 1.73
C ASN A 167 1.84 8.16 0.34
N ARG A 168 1.27 7.02 -0.10
CA ARG A 168 0.59 6.83 -1.39
C ARG A 168 1.50 6.98 -2.61
N TYR A 169 2.73 6.50 -2.49
CA TYR A 169 3.64 6.32 -3.63
C TYR A 169 4.00 4.85 -3.76
N ASP A 170 3.87 4.33 -4.97
CA ASP A 170 4.24 2.96 -5.30
C ASP A 170 5.57 2.95 -6.06
N ILE A 171 6.24 1.80 -6.05
CA ILE A 171 7.51 1.62 -6.77
C ILE A 171 7.30 0.63 -7.89
N SER A 172 7.62 1.06 -9.10
CA SER A 172 7.74 0.20 -10.27
C SER A 172 9.19 -0.17 -10.52
N PHE A 173 9.47 -1.47 -10.54
CA PHE A 173 10.81 -1.99 -10.81
C PHE A 173 10.93 -2.44 -12.26
N ASP A 174 11.83 -1.79 -13.00
CA ASP A 174 12.27 -2.19 -14.34
C ASP A 174 13.50 -3.08 -14.17
N ASP A 175 13.36 -4.37 -14.46
CA ASP A 175 14.42 -5.36 -14.33
C ASP A 175 15.46 -5.27 -15.46
N ILE A 176 15.05 -4.83 -16.65
CA ILE A 176 15.93 -4.61 -17.81
C ILE A 176 16.94 -3.50 -17.52
N HIS A 177 16.47 -2.38 -16.98
CA HIS A 177 17.31 -1.22 -16.68
C HIS A 177 17.74 -1.15 -15.20
N VAL A 178 17.26 -2.06 -14.36
CA VAL A 178 17.47 -2.13 -12.91
C VAL A 178 17.07 -0.83 -12.20
N ARG A 179 15.96 -0.22 -12.63
CA ARG A 179 15.46 1.07 -12.11
C ARG A 179 14.25 0.87 -11.23
N SER A 180 14.09 1.75 -10.24
CA SER A 180 12.94 1.74 -9.34
C SER A 180 12.26 3.10 -9.44
N THR A 181 11.26 3.21 -10.32
CA THR A 181 10.48 4.43 -10.53
C THR A 181 9.49 4.62 -9.39
N ILE A 182 9.39 5.84 -8.89
CA ILE A 182 8.46 6.26 -7.83
C ILE A 182 7.26 6.91 -8.52
N ILE A 183 6.08 6.34 -8.31
CA ILE A 183 4.83 6.78 -8.95
C ILE A 183 3.84 7.12 -7.84
N LYS A 184 3.09 8.22 -7.97
CA LYS A 184 1.96 8.45 -7.07
C LYS A 184 0.94 7.36 -7.32
N ARG A 185 0.44 6.72 -6.26
CA ARG A 185 -0.49 5.59 -6.38
C ARG A 185 -1.65 5.90 -7.31
N GLU A 186 -2.28 7.07 -7.16
CA GLU A 186 -3.38 7.51 -8.02
C GLU A 186 -3.04 7.54 -9.51
N ASP A 187 -1.80 7.83 -9.87
CA ASP A 187 -1.37 7.87 -11.26
C ASP A 187 -1.11 6.46 -11.83
N SER A 188 -0.97 5.43 -10.97
CA SER A 188 -0.89 4.02 -11.39
C SER A 188 -2.25 3.42 -11.80
N PHE A 189 -3.35 4.13 -11.54
CA PHE A 189 -4.73 3.71 -11.86
C PHE A 189 -5.41 4.58 -12.93
N LYS A 190 -4.66 5.48 -13.58
CA LYS A 190 -5.14 6.34 -14.68
C LYS A 190 -4.66 5.81 -16.03
#